data_AF-A0A6P0VY21-F1
#
_entry.id   AF-A0A6P0VY21-F1
#
_cell.length_a   1.000
_cell.length_b   1.000
_cell.length_c   1.000
_cell.angle_alpha   90.00
_cell.angle_beta   90.00
_cell.angle_gamma   90.00
#
_symmetry.space_group_name_H-M   'P 1'
#
loop_
_entity.id
_entity.type
_entity.pdbx_description
1 polymer ?
#
loop_
_entity_poly.entity_id
_entity_poly.type
_entity_poly.pdbx_seq_one_letter_code
_entity_poly.pdbx_strand_id
1 'polypeptide(L)'
;STHPPFEGHILRNKVIEILKNSDLVKTNFITYERMVFLGKKSLEQRKQSRDEYIQNMRSSDYVVCCRGTANFSNRLFETLCCGRIPILIDTDCSLPYDFIIDWKKYCVWIDEKEITNIGQKVAEFHNNLSPQEFVDLQLECRRFWQEWLSTEGFFSKFHLHFKSVLIAEGRKQKGKD
;
A
#
# COMPACT_ATOMS: atom_id res chain seq x y z
N SER A 1 -11.31 -21.40 14.11
CA SER A 1 -10.57 -20.15 14.37
C SER A 1 -11.57 -19.01 14.34
N THR A 2 -11.88 -18.44 15.50
CA THR A 2 -12.98 -17.47 15.72
C THR A 2 -12.42 -16.04 15.80
N HIS A 3 -11.73 -15.61 14.75
CA HIS A 3 -11.41 -14.20 14.59
C HIS A 3 -12.50 -13.56 13.73
N PRO A 4 -13.11 -12.45 14.19
CA PRO A 4 -14.02 -11.70 13.34
C PRO A 4 -13.29 -11.25 12.06
N PRO A 5 -13.99 -11.14 10.92
CA PRO A 5 -13.36 -10.72 9.67
C PRO A 5 -12.69 -9.36 9.87
N PHE A 6 -11.46 -9.22 9.38
CA PHE A 6 -10.68 -7.99 9.57
C PHE A 6 -11.43 -6.78 8.99
N GLU A 7 -11.78 -5.83 9.85
CA GLU A 7 -12.59 -4.67 9.49
C GLU A 7 -11.70 -3.50 9.05
N GLY A 8 -11.01 -3.67 7.92
CA GLY A 8 -10.07 -2.66 7.40
C GLY A 8 -10.66 -1.27 7.20
N HIS A 9 -11.99 -1.17 7.04
CA HIS A 9 -12.69 0.10 6.96
C HIS A 9 -12.71 0.87 8.29
N ILE A 10 -12.78 0.19 9.44
CA ILE A 10 -12.71 0.81 10.77
C ILE A 10 -11.31 1.34 10.99
N LEU A 11 -10.29 0.54 10.71
CA LEU A 11 -8.90 0.95 10.82
C LEU A 11 -8.61 2.17 9.94
N ARG A 12 -9.08 2.14 8.68
CA ARG A 12 -8.94 3.28 7.77
C ARG A 12 -9.56 4.54 8.34
N ASN A 13 -10.78 4.45 8.87
CA ASN A 13 -11.48 5.61 9.41
C ASN A 13 -10.73 6.16 10.63
N LYS A 14 -10.25 5.30 11.54
CA LYS A 14 -9.40 5.71 12.66
C LYS A 14 -8.16 6.47 12.19
N VAL A 15 -7.45 5.95 11.21
CA VAL A 15 -6.25 6.59 10.64
C VAL A 15 -6.57 7.94 10.00
N ILE A 16 -7.66 8.03 9.24
CA ILE A 16 -8.12 9.28 8.62
C ILE A 16 -8.41 10.34 9.68
N GLU A 17 -9.13 9.97 10.74
CA GLU A 17 -9.47 10.92 11.80
C GLU A 17 -8.23 11.40 12.57
N ILE A 18 -7.25 10.53 12.81
CA ILE A 18 -5.96 10.97 13.40
C ILE A 18 -5.25 11.96 12.48
N LEU A 19 -5.12 11.65 11.19
CA LEU A 19 -4.42 12.50 10.23
C LEU A 19 -5.13 13.85 9.99
N LYS A 20 -6.47 13.87 9.97
CA LYS A 20 -7.25 15.11 9.86
C LYS A 20 -7.02 16.07 11.03
N ASN A 21 -6.78 15.53 12.22
CA ASN A 21 -6.54 16.29 13.45
C ASN A 21 -5.05 16.61 13.69
N SER A 22 -4.17 16.27 12.75
CA SER A 22 -2.73 16.50 12.87
C SER A 22 -2.32 17.76 12.12
N ASP A 23 -1.74 18.73 12.83
CA ASP A 23 -1.21 19.96 12.22
C ASP A 23 0.08 19.74 11.41
N LEU A 24 0.67 18.54 11.50
CA LEU A 24 1.93 18.19 10.81
C LEU A 24 1.74 17.80 9.34
N VAL A 25 0.52 17.54 8.88
CA VAL A 25 0.24 17.06 7.53
C VAL A 25 -1.01 17.74 6.95
N LYS A 26 -0.97 18.06 5.66
CA LYS A 26 -2.16 18.52 4.94
C LYS A 26 -2.93 17.31 4.42
N THR A 27 -4.24 17.28 4.66
CA THR A 27 -5.10 16.17 4.21
C THR A 27 -6.15 16.64 3.20
N ASN A 28 -6.58 15.73 2.34
CA ASN A 28 -7.62 15.96 1.32
C ASN A 28 -8.55 14.73 1.19
N PHE A 29 -8.82 14.03 2.30
CA PHE A 29 -9.57 12.78 2.28
C PHE A 29 -11.00 12.97 1.78
N ILE A 30 -11.38 12.15 0.79
CA ILE A 30 -12.78 12.00 0.38
C ILE A 30 -13.40 10.87 1.23
N THR A 31 -14.40 11.22 2.02
CA THR A 31 -15.19 10.29 2.84
C THR A 31 -16.64 10.32 2.36
N TYR A 32 -17.18 9.16 1.97
CA TYR A 32 -18.61 9.02 1.68
C TYR A 32 -19.29 8.32 2.85
N GLU A 33 -20.51 8.75 3.19
CA GLU A 33 -21.31 8.06 4.19
C GLU A 33 -21.62 6.62 3.76
N ARG A 34 -21.63 5.70 4.73
CA ARG A 34 -21.83 4.26 4.53
C ARG A 34 -23.13 3.93 3.76
N MET A 35 -24.16 4.79 3.87
CA MET A 35 -25.42 4.69 3.12
C MET A 35 -25.24 4.78 1.59
N VAL A 36 -24.25 5.54 1.10
CA VAL A 36 -24.01 5.75 -0.34
C VAL A 36 -23.48 4.49 -1.03
N PHE A 37 -22.88 3.56 -0.29
CA PHE A 37 -22.37 2.29 -0.81
C PHE A 37 -23.42 1.17 -0.86
N LEU A 38 -24.50 1.27 -0.07
CA LEU A 38 -25.57 0.28 -0.02
C LEU A 38 -26.65 0.49 -1.11
N GLY A 39 -26.71 1.69 -1.69
CA GLY A 39 -27.56 1.98 -2.85
C GLY A 39 -26.96 1.45 -4.16
N LYS A 40 -27.78 0.90 -5.05
CA LYS A 40 -27.36 0.59 -6.44
C LYS A 40 -26.97 1.91 -7.14
N LYS A 41 -25.67 2.16 -7.27
CA LYS A 41 -25.15 3.30 -8.06
C LYS A 41 -25.41 3.10 -9.55
N SER A 42 -25.84 4.16 -10.24
CA SER A 42 -25.92 4.19 -11.70
C SER A 42 -24.52 4.02 -12.33
N LEU A 43 -24.45 3.75 -13.64
CA LEU A 43 -23.17 3.72 -14.35
C LEU A 43 -22.44 5.06 -14.24
N GLU A 44 -23.15 6.17 -14.37
CA GLU A 44 -22.58 7.51 -14.30
C GLU A 44 -22.02 7.82 -12.91
N GLN A 45 -22.76 7.49 -11.84
CA GLN A 45 -22.31 7.68 -10.46
C GLN A 45 -21.05 6.84 -10.15
N ARG A 46 -20.95 5.63 -10.72
CA ARG A 46 -19.75 4.79 -10.59
C ARG A 46 -18.55 5.41 -11.31
N LYS A 47 -18.77 5.93 -12.52
CA LYS A 47 -17.73 6.63 -13.29
C LYS A 47 -17.24 7.87 -12.54
N GLN A 48 -18.15 8.73 -12.09
CA GLN A 48 -17.81 9.92 -11.30
C GLN A 48 -17.02 9.56 -10.03
N SER A 49 -17.47 8.55 -9.27
CA SER A 49 -16.74 8.11 -8.06
C SER A 49 -15.33 7.61 -8.40
N ARG A 50 -15.15 6.96 -9.56
CA ARG A 50 -13.84 6.47 -10.02
C ARG A 50 -12.95 7.64 -10.44
N ASP A 51 -13.49 8.64 -11.13
CA ASP A 51 -12.75 9.82 -11.56
C ASP A 51 -12.31 10.64 -10.33
N GLU A 52 -13.21 10.89 -9.37
CA GLU A 52 -12.88 11.55 -8.09
C GLU A 52 -11.77 10.80 -7.34
N TYR A 53 -11.85 9.47 -7.28
CA TYR A 53 -10.83 8.64 -6.67
C TYR A 53 -9.46 8.79 -7.33
N ILE A 54 -9.41 8.73 -8.67
CA ILE A 54 -8.16 8.86 -9.44
C ILE A 54 -7.57 10.26 -9.28
N GLN A 55 -8.40 11.31 -9.34
CA GLN A 55 -7.93 12.69 -9.18
C GLN A 55 -7.42 12.96 -7.77
N ASN A 56 -8.10 12.43 -6.75
CA ASN A 56 -7.64 12.53 -5.37
C ASN A 56 -6.28 11.86 -5.18
N MET A 57 -6.09 10.66 -5.73
CA MET A 57 -4.81 9.96 -5.68
C MET A 57 -3.71 10.74 -6.40
N ARG A 58 -3.97 11.26 -7.61
CA ARG A 58 -2.99 12.03 -8.40
C ARG A 58 -2.58 13.35 -7.75
N SER A 59 -3.48 13.97 -7.02
CA SER A 59 -3.24 15.25 -6.32
C SER A 59 -2.68 15.07 -4.91
N SER A 60 -2.38 13.83 -4.49
CA SER A 60 -1.84 13.53 -3.17
C SER A 60 -0.41 13.03 -3.27
N ASP A 61 0.48 13.55 -2.44
CA ASP A 61 1.87 13.08 -2.34
C ASP A 61 1.95 11.69 -1.70
N TYR A 62 1.16 11.52 -0.65
CA TYR A 62 1.09 10.31 0.16
C TYR A 62 -0.34 9.75 0.19
N VAL A 63 -0.48 8.43 0.20
CA VAL A 63 -1.80 7.77 0.19
C VAL A 63 -1.90 6.70 1.27
N VAL A 64 -2.90 6.81 2.15
CA VAL A 64 -3.18 5.82 3.20
C VAL A 64 -3.62 4.49 2.60
N CYS A 65 -2.80 3.48 2.85
CA CYS A 65 -2.98 2.10 2.41
C CYS A 65 -3.13 1.19 3.63
N CYS A 66 -4.35 0.72 3.84
CA CYS A 66 -4.65 -0.31 4.83
C CYS A 66 -5.26 -1.50 4.11
N ARG A 67 -5.07 -2.69 4.68
CA ARG A 67 -5.67 -3.92 4.19
C ARG A 67 -7.20 -3.85 4.26
N GLY A 68 -7.88 -4.47 3.30
CA GLY A 68 -9.33 -4.69 3.34
C GLY A 68 -9.67 -6.03 4.00
N THR A 69 -10.71 -6.70 3.52
CA THR A 69 -11.00 -8.09 3.92
C THR A 69 -10.05 -9.12 3.28
N ALA A 70 -9.34 -8.74 2.22
CA ALA A 70 -8.28 -9.54 1.59
C ALA A 70 -6.95 -9.42 2.35
N ASN A 71 -5.94 -10.22 2.00
CA ASN A 71 -4.62 -10.19 2.67
C ASN A 71 -3.74 -8.98 2.31
N PHE A 72 -4.18 -8.14 1.36
CA PHE A 72 -3.44 -6.97 0.88
C PHE A 72 -4.37 -5.77 0.62
N SER A 73 -3.76 -4.61 0.32
CA SER A 73 -4.48 -3.39 -0.04
C SER A 73 -4.42 -3.14 -1.54
N ASN A 74 -5.55 -3.13 -2.26
CA ASN A 74 -5.58 -2.72 -3.67
C ASN A 74 -5.03 -1.30 -3.86
N ARG A 75 -5.28 -0.43 -2.88
CA ARG A 75 -4.82 0.96 -2.90
C ARG A 75 -3.30 1.07 -2.87
N LEU A 76 -2.60 0.14 -2.22
CA LEU A 76 -1.13 0.08 -2.25
C LEU A 76 -0.61 0.00 -3.70
N PHE A 77 -1.16 -0.92 -4.48
CA PHE A 77 -0.76 -1.11 -5.88
C PHE A 77 -1.15 0.07 -6.77
N GLU A 78 -2.37 0.60 -6.61
CA GLU A 78 -2.82 1.78 -7.37
C GLU A 78 -1.97 3.03 -7.05
N THR A 79 -1.56 3.20 -5.79
CA THR A 79 -0.70 4.30 -5.33
C THR A 79 0.67 4.24 -5.99
N LEU A 80 1.33 3.08 -5.94
CA LEU A 80 2.62 2.87 -6.60
C LEU A 80 2.50 3.02 -8.13
N CYS A 81 1.41 2.52 -8.73
CA CYS A 81 1.12 2.72 -10.15
C CYS A 81 1.05 4.21 -10.53
N CYS A 82 0.55 5.06 -9.66
CA CYS A 82 0.49 6.51 -9.87
C CYS A 82 1.80 7.24 -9.51
N GLY A 83 2.86 6.52 -9.11
CA GLY A 83 4.11 7.09 -8.62
C GLY A 83 3.94 7.89 -7.33
N ARG A 84 2.90 7.58 -6.54
CA ARG A 84 2.65 8.22 -5.24
C ARG A 84 3.23 7.34 -4.15
N ILE A 85 3.50 7.94 -2.98
CA ILE A 85 4.13 7.21 -1.86
C ILE A 85 3.04 6.63 -0.95
N PRO A 86 2.97 5.30 -0.78
CA PRO A 86 2.04 4.69 0.16
C PRO A 86 2.39 5.02 1.61
N ILE A 87 1.39 5.27 2.43
CA ILE A 87 1.46 5.14 3.89
C ILE A 87 0.85 3.79 4.21
N LEU A 88 1.69 2.78 4.40
CA LEU A 88 1.26 1.41 4.62
C LEU A 88 1.06 1.16 6.11
N ILE A 89 -0.17 0.84 6.51
CA ILE A 89 -0.46 0.36 7.86
C ILE A 89 -0.23 -1.14 7.87
N ASP A 90 0.83 -1.57 8.55
CA ASP A 90 1.16 -2.99 8.68
C ASP A 90 0.22 -3.66 9.68
N THR A 91 -0.62 -4.53 9.13
CA THR A 91 -1.60 -5.34 9.86
C THR A 91 -1.36 -6.81 9.57
N ASP A 92 -0.09 -7.21 9.44
CA ASP A 92 0.34 -8.52 8.97
C ASP A 92 -0.15 -8.80 7.53
N CYS A 93 0.19 -7.88 6.64
CA CYS A 93 -0.16 -7.98 5.22
C CYS A 93 0.86 -8.81 4.45
N SER A 94 0.38 -9.77 3.65
CA SER A 94 1.24 -10.56 2.76
C SER A 94 1.52 -9.75 1.49
N LEU A 95 2.78 -9.33 1.32
CA LEU A 95 3.19 -8.50 0.18
C LEU A 95 3.85 -9.37 -0.91
N PRO A 96 3.59 -9.09 -2.21
CA PRO A 96 4.26 -9.81 -3.28
C PRO A 96 5.77 -9.74 -3.17
N TYR A 97 6.43 -10.89 -3.32
CA TYR A 97 7.89 -11.02 -3.31
C TYR A 97 8.59 -10.39 -2.08
N ASP A 98 7.92 -10.34 -0.92
CA ASP A 98 8.47 -9.87 0.37
C ASP A 98 9.75 -10.62 0.81
N PHE A 99 9.96 -11.85 0.33
CA PHE A 99 11.20 -12.62 0.51
C PHE A 99 12.41 -12.07 -0.27
N ILE A 100 12.22 -11.09 -1.17
CA ILE A 100 13.29 -10.45 -1.97
C ILE A 100 13.22 -8.92 -1.84
N ILE A 101 12.02 -8.34 -1.80
CA ILE A 101 11.81 -6.90 -1.85
C ILE A 101 11.78 -6.33 -0.44
N ASP A 102 12.63 -5.35 -0.19
CA ASP A 102 12.51 -4.47 0.98
C ASP A 102 11.44 -3.42 0.74
N TRP A 103 10.21 -3.72 1.16
CA TRP A 103 9.04 -2.85 0.99
C TRP A 103 9.14 -1.53 1.74
N LYS A 104 9.94 -1.45 2.82
CA LYS A 104 10.10 -0.23 3.62
C LYS A 104 10.79 0.90 2.84
N LYS A 105 11.45 0.59 1.73
CA LYS A 105 12.03 1.58 0.81
C LYS A 105 10.98 2.36 0.02
N TYR A 106 9.81 1.76 -0.22
CA TYR A 106 8.81 2.31 -1.14
C TYR A 106 7.59 2.87 -0.42
N CYS A 107 7.55 2.88 0.91
CA CYS A 107 6.40 3.37 1.66
C CYS A 107 6.79 3.92 3.03
N VAL A 108 5.95 4.79 3.57
CA VAL A 108 5.95 5.10 5.00
C VAL A 108 5.35 3.90 5.72
N TRP A 109 6.22 3.08 6.32
CA TRP A 109 5.81 1.88 7.05
C TRP A 109 5.34 2.25 8.46
N ILE A 110 4.10 1.91 8.79
CA ILE A 110 3.48 2.22 10.07
C ILE A 110 3.03 0.91 10.74
N ASP A 111 3.66 0.54 11.84
CA ASP A 111 3.16 -0.56 12.67
C ASP A 111 1.81 -0.17 13.30
N GLU A 112 0.91 -1.13 13.52
CA GLU A 112 -0.43 -0.86 14.10
C GLU A 112 -0.35 -0.10 15.45
N LYS A 113 0.66 -0.42 16.27
CA LYS A 113 0.92 0.24 17.57
C LYS A 113 1.35 1.71 17.45
N GLU A 114 1.83 2.14 16.28
CA GLU A 114 2.33 3.50 16.02
C GLU A 114 1.30 4.40 15.36
N ILE A 115 0.09 3.89 15.08
CA ILE A 115 -0.98 4.63 14.39
C ILE A 115 -1.30 5.97 15.06
N THR A 116 -1.23 6.07 16.38
CA THR A 116 -1.47 7.33 17.10
C THR A 116 -0.47 8.43 16.72
N ASN A 117 0.74 8.05 16.27
CA ASN A 117 1.82 8.95 15.91
C ASN A 117 2.00 9.05 14.38
N ILE A 118 1.02 8.58 13.59
CA ILE A 118 1.16 8.48 12.14
C ILE A 118 1.46 9.82 11.46
N GLY A 119 0.86 10.93 11.94
CA GLY A 119 1.13 12.27 11.40
C GLY A 119 2.60 12.66 11.55
N GLN A 120 3.18 12.41 12.73
CA GLN A 120 4.60 12.64 13.00
C GLN A 120 5.49 11.76 12.12
N LYS A 121 5.18 10.46 12.00
CA LYS A 121 5.96 9.53 11.18
C LYS A 121 5.99 9.94 9.70
N VAL A 122 4.86 10.38 9.16
CA VAL A 122 4.77 10.87 7.77
C VAL A 122 5.59 12.15 7.59
N ALA A 123 5.48 13.09 8.53
CA ALA A 123 6.24 14.34 8.48
C ALA A 123 7.75 14.10 8.60
N GLU A 124 8.20 13.26 9.54
CA GLU A 124 9.59 12.86 9.70
C GLU A 124 10.14 12.17 8.45
N PHE A 125 9.37 11.23 7.88
CA PHE A 125 9.75 10.57 6.64
C PHE A 125 9.97 11.59 5.50
N HIS A 126 9.04 12.53 5.33
CA HIS A 126 9.17 13.56 4.30
C HIS A 126 10.35 14.51 4.54
N ASN A 127 10.54 14.95 5.79
CA ASN A 127 11.62 15.88 6.16
C ASN A 127 13.02 15.27 6.02
N ASN A 128 13.14 13.94 6.03
CA ASN A 128 14.39 13.24 5.77
C ASN A 128 14.73 13.14 4.27
N LEU A 129 13.86 13.62 3.39
CA LEU A 129 14.09 13.67 1.95
C LEU A 129 14.37 15.11 1.53
N SER A 130 15.40 15.30 0.72
CA SER A 130 15.51 16.52 -0.09
C SER A 130 14.37 16.56 -1.13
N PRO A 131 14.06 17.75 -1.68
CA PRO A 131 13.06 17.88 -2.75
C PRO A 131 13.33 16.97 -3.95
N GLN A 132 14.60 16.74 -4.29
CA GLN A 132 14.97 15.86 -5.40
C GLN A 132 14.79 14.38 -5.03
N GLU A 133 15.22 13.96 -3.84
CA GLU A 133 15.02 12.57 -3.38
C GLU A 133 13.53 12.22 -3.28
N PHE A 134 12.68 13.19 -2.92
CA PHE A 134 11.24 13.01 -2.93
C PHE A 134 10.68 12.74 -4.34
N VAL A 135 11.12 13.51 -5.35
CA VAL A 135 10.75 13.28 -6.76
C VAL A 135 11.30 11.95 -7.26
N ASP A 136 12.54 11.63 -6.93
CA ASP A 136 13.18 10.38 -7.32
C ASP A 136 12.43 9.18 -6.72
N LEU A 137 12.03 9.25 -5.45
CA LEU A 137 11.22 8.23 -4.80
C LEU A 137 9.86 8.03 -5.49
N GLN A 138 9.20 9.11 -5.93
CA GLN A 138 7.95 9.01 -6.70
C GLN A 138 8.17 8.27 -8.04
N LEU A 139 9.26 8.56 -8.74
CA LEU A 139 9.65 7.85 -9.97
C LEU A 139 10.00 6.38 -9.69
N GLU A 140 10.72 6.10 -8.60
CA GLU A 140 11.05 4.76 -8.18
C GLU A 140 9.81 3.95 -7.80
N CYS A 141 8.84 4.53 -7.09
CA CYS A 141 7.55 3.88 -6.80
C CYS A 141 6.84 3.44 -8.09
N ARG A 142 6.83 4.30 -9.12
CA ARG A 142 6.25 3.98 -10.43
C ARG A 142 7.02 2.86 -11.11
N ARG A 143 8.35 2.96 -11.18
CA ARG A 143 9.21 1.94 -11.79
C ARG A 143 9.05 0.59 -11.10
N PHE A 144 9.03 0.61 -9.76
CA PHE A 144 8.80 -0.56 -8.93
C PHE A 144 7.47 -1.24 -9.27
N TRP A 145 6.38 -0.47 -9.38
CA TRP A 145 5.11 -1.03 -9.84
C TRP A 145 5.22 -1.66 -11.24
N GLN A 146 5.83 -0.96 -12.20
CA GLN A 146 5.96 -1.48 -13.57
C GLN A 146 6.75 -2.78 -13.62
N GLU A 147 7.89 -2.83 -12.94
CA GLU A 147 8.80 -3.97 -13.00
C GLU A 147 8.35 -5.16 -12.15
N TRP A 148 7.67 -4.95 -11.02
CA TRP A 148 7.39 -6.03 -10.06
C TRP A 148 5.91 -6.35 -9.87
N LEU A 149 5.03 -5.36 -9.98
CA LEU A 149 3.65 -5.47 -9.52
C LEU A 149 2.60 -5.37 -10.64
N SER A 150 2.98 -4.81 -11.79
CA SER A 150 2.17 -4.88 -12.99
C SER A 150 1.99 -6.33 -13.42
N THR A 151 0.97 -6.62 -14.21
CA THR A 151 0.74 -7.99 -14.71
C THR A 151 2.00 -8.54 -15.39
N GLU A 152 2.61 -7.76 -16.29
CA GLU A 152 3.84 -8.15 -17.00
C GLU A 152 5.02 -8.30 -16.03
N GLY A 153 5.23 -7.30 -15.16
CA GLY A 153 6.31 -7.31 -14.18
C GLY A 153 6.24 -8.49 -13.23
N PHE A 154 5.07 -8.75 -12.67
CA PHE A 154 4.79 -9.87 -11.79
C PHE A 154 5.07 -11.20 -12.48
N PHE A 155 4.51 -11.44 -13.67
CA PHE A 155 4.67 -12.72 -14.36
C PHE A 155 6.10 -12.94 -14.88
N SER A 156 6.81 -11.89 -15.30
CA SER A 156 8.23 -11.99 -15.70
C SER A 156 9.12 -12.54 -14.57
N LYS A 157 8.73 -12.28 -13.31
CA LYS A 157 9.47 -12.66 -12.09
C LYS A 157 8.88 -13.87 -11.37
N PHE A 158 7.78 -14.44 -11.86
CA PHE A 158 7.08 -15.53 -11.20
C PHE A 158 7.97 -16.75 -10.93
N HIS A 159 8.95 -16.99 -11.81
CA HIS A 159 9.95 -18.04 -11.66
C HIS A 159 10.76 -17.95 -10.35
N LEU A 160 10.85 -16.77 -9.71
CA LEU A 160 11.56 -16.56 -8.45
C LEU A 160 10.92 -17.30 -7.26
N HIS A 161 9.61 -17.57 -7.32
CA HIS A 161 8.92 -18.36 -6.29
C HIS A 161 9.39 -19.81 -6.21
N PHE A 162 10.00 -20.34 -7.28
CA PHE A 162 10.45 -21.73 -7.36
C PHE A 162 11.96 -21.89 -7.09
N LYS A 163 12.73 -20.80 -7.08
CA LYS A 163 14.19 -20.86 -6.84
C LYS A 163 14.52 -21.31 -5.41
N SER A 164 13.61 -21.16 -4.45
CA SER A 164 13.74 -21.70 -3.09
C SER A 164 13.59 -23.23 -3.03
N VAL A 165 12.91 -23.85 -4.00
CA VAL A 165 12.69 -25.31 -4.04
C VAL A 165 13.94 -26.05 -4.51
N LEU A 166 14.65 -25.53 -5.52
CA LEU A 166 15.84 -26.17 -6.08
C LEU A 166 17.05 -26.17 -5.12
N ILE A 167 17.17 -25.16 -4.26
CA ILE A 167 18.24 -25.11 -3.24
C ILE A 167 17.96 -26.10 -2.10
N ALA A 168 16.68 -26.33 -1.75
CA ALA A 168 16.30 -27.31 -0.74
C ALA A 168 16.51 -28.76 -1.21
N GLU A 169 16.30 -29.04 -2.49
CA GLU A 169 16.53 -30.37 -3.09
C GLU A 169 18.02 -30.66 -3.30
N GLY A 170 18.81 -29.67 -3.75
CA GLY A 170 20.26 -29.81 -3.90
C GLY A 170 21.01 -30.03 -2.57
N ARG A 171 20.46 -29.56 -1.44
CA ARG A 171 21.01 -29.84 -0.08
C ARG A 171 20.65 -31.23 0.42
N LYS A 172 19.53 -31.83 -0.01
CA LYS A 172 19.16 -33.21 0.35
C LYS A 172 19.98 -34.27 -0.39
N GLN A 173 20.47 -33.97 -1.59
CA GLN A 173 21.33 -34.89 -2.35
C GLN A 173 22.79 -34.90 -1.87
N LYS A 174 23.33 -33.78 -1.38
CA LYS A 174 24.71 -33.70 -0.87
C LYS A 174 24.91 -34.25 0.56
N GLY A 175 23.87 -34.75 1.22
CA GLY A 175 23.94 -35.34 2.56
C GLY A 175 23.86 -36.87 2.58
N LYS A 176 24.01 -37.53 1.43
CA LYS A 176 23.94 -38.99 1.26
C LYS A 176 25.17 -39.61 0.59
N ASP A 177 26.23 -38.83 0.40
CA ASP A 177 27.54 -39.31 -0.05
C ASP A 177 28.55 -39.23 1.10
#